data_AF-A0A3S4HXQ6-F1
#
_entry.id   AF-A0A3S4HXQ6-F1
#
_cell.length_a   1.000
_cell.length_b   1.000
_cell.length_c   1.000
_cell.angle_alpha   90.00
_cell.angle_beta   90.00
_cell.angle_gamma   90.00
#
_symmetry.space_group_name_H-M   'P 1'
#
loop_
_entity.id
_entity.type
_entity.pdbx_description
1 polymer ?
#
loop_
_entity_poly.entity_id
_entity_poly.type
_entity_poly.pdbx_seq_one_letter_code
_entity_poly.pdbx_strand_id
1 'polypeptide(L)'
;MSSPCQKTDAGTDRVIYLIQPAIDALRNQAQLTRLGRQFEVEVKLREYGQSVIQPCTFVFSPQCVKRGPRTGYHYAVNSINKIWAPIIKRAGIRYRNAYQSRHTYACWSLSAGANPNFIATQMGHTDAQMVYKVYGKWMSEKSAEQVSLLNQALSRYAPSLPQSMIAAQ
;
A
#
# COMPACT_ATOMS: atom_id res chain seq x y z
N MET A 1 -6.55 13.54 3.47
CA MET A 1 -7.97 13.59 3.86
C MET A 1 -8.62 12.32 3.33
N SER A 2 -8.83 11.37 4.24
CA SER A 2 -9.05 9.94 4.00
C SER A 2 -10.54 9.58 3.93
N SER A 3 -10.94 8.84 2.90
CA SER A 3 -12.28 8.26 2.74
C SER A 3 -12.33 6.84 3.32
N PRO A 4 -13.28 6.50 4.20
CA PRO A 4 -13.39 5.17 4.79
C PRO A 4 -14.26 4.23 3.93
N CYS A 5 -13.68 3.10 3.49
CA CYS A 5 -14.40 1.95 2.93
C CYS A 5 -14.40 0.80 3.95
N GLN A 6 -15.58 0.25 4.25
CA GLN A 6 -15.81 -0.71 5.32
C GLN A 6 -15.11 -2.06 5.07
N LYS A 7 -14.20 -2.42 5.98
CA LYS A 7 -13.82 -3.80 6.28
C LYS A 7 -13.76 -3.95 7.81
N THR A 8 -14.68 -4.76 8.35
CA THR A 8 -14.64 -5.49 9.64
C THR A 8 -13.59 -5.03 10.66
N ASP A 9 -14.05 -4.52 11.82
CA ASP A 9 -13.36 -4.31 13.12
C ASP A 9 -11.93 -3.76 13.16
N ALA A 10 -11.39 -3.31 12.04
CA ALA A 10 -10.17 -2.53 11.95
C ALA A 10 -10.55 -1.11 11.51
N GLY A 11 -10.30 -0.15 12.40
CA GLY A 11 -10.67 1.27 12.31
C GLY A 11 -10.80 1.80 10.88
N THR A 12 -11.96 2.38 10.58
CA THR A 12 -12.34 2.84 9.25
C THR A 12 -11.43 3.95 8.72
N ASP A 13 -10.66 4.60 9.61
CA ASP A 13 -9.60 5.54 9.26
C ASP A 13 -8.23 4.87 9.35
N ARG A 14 -7.80 4.30 8.24
CA ARG A 14 -6.43 3.81 8.09
C ARG A 14 -5.57 4.88 7.43
N VAL A 15 -4.42 5.15 8.04
CA VAL A 15 -3.40 6.00 7.43
C VAL A 15 -2.47 5.11 6.61
N ILE A 16 -2.46 5.33 5.29
CA ILE A 16 -1.54 4.66 4.37
C ILE A 16 -0.39 5.62 4.09
N TYR A 17 0.84 5.18 4.36
CA TYR A 17 2.06 5.92 4.05
C TYR A 17 2.42 5.65 2.59
N LEU A 18 2.51 6.73 1.81
CA LEU A 18 2.82 6.65 0.40
C LEU A 18 4.33 6.77 0.18
N ILE A 19 4.89 5.82 -0.57
CA ILE A 19 6.25 5.94 -1.09
C ILE A 19 6.33 7.05 -2.14
N GLN A 20 7.52 7.61 -2.35
CA GLN A 20 7.72 8.72 -3.28
C GLN A 20 7.15 8.47 -4.70
N PRO A 21 7.35 7.28 -5.32
CA PRO A 21 6.75 6.98 -6.62
C PRO A 21 5.21 7.03 -6.63
N ALA A 22 4.55 6.67 -5.52
CA ALA A 22 3.10 6.73 -5.40
C ALA A 22 2.63 8.19 -5.26
N ILE A 23 3.36 9.02 -4.52
CA ILE A 23 3.10 10.46 -4.41
C ILE A 23 3.19 11.11 -5.79
N ASP A 24 4.24 10.81 -6.55
CA ASP A 24 4.44 11.41 -7.87
C ASP A 24 3.38 10.95 -8.88
N ALA A 25 2.98 9.67 -8.83
CA ALA A 25 1.85 9.17 -9.61
C ALA A 25 0.54 9.92 -9.29
N LEU A 26 0.27 10.19 -8.01
CA LEU A 26 -0.91 10.95 -7.58
C LEU A 26 -0.83 12.43 -7.97
N ARG A 27 0.36 13.04 -7.93
CA ARG A 27 0.57 14.42 -8.39
C ARG A 27 0.30 14.55 -9.89
N ASN A 28 0.80 13.61 -10.69
CA ASN A 28 0.54 13.57 -12.13
C ASN A 28 -0.96 13.36 -12.40
N GLN A 29 -1.60 12.44 -11.67
CA GLN A 29 -3.03 12.21 -11.77
C GLN A 29 -3.84 13.47 -11.37
N ALA A 30 -3.40 14.20 -10.34
CA ALA A 30 -4.06 15.41 -9.88
C ALA A 30 -4.05 16.52 -10.93
N GLN A 31 -3.06 16.59 -11.83
CA GLN A 31 -3.10 17.55 -12.94
C GLN A 31 -4.32 17.35 -13.84
N LEU A 32 -4.85 16.12 -13.92
CA LEU A 32 -6.02 15.79 -14.74
C LEU A 32 -7.35 15.97 -14.01
N THR A 33 -7.39 15.70 -12.70
CA THR A 33 -8.66 15.57 -11.95
C THR A 33 -8.86 16.58 -10.83
N ARG A 34 -7.82 17.29 -10.37
CA ARG A 34 -7.88 18.17 -9.17
C ARG A 34 -8.88 19.31 -9.28
N LEU A 35 -9.01 19.91 -10.46
CA LEU A 35 -9.98 20.99 -10.74
C LEU A 35 -11.28 20.45 -11.38
N GLY A 36 -11.51 19.14 -11.27
CA GLY A 36 -12.74 18.51 -11.76
C GLY A 36 -13.97 18.90 -10.95
N ARG A 37 -15.14 18.62 -11.52
CA ARG A 37 -16.44 18.81 -10.85
C ARG A 37 -16.47 18.07 -9.51
N GLN A 38 -16.97 18.73 -8.48
CA GLN A 38 -17.30 18.10 -7.21
C GLN A 38 -18.64 17.36 -7.31
N PHE A 39 -18.70 16.19 -6.69
CA PHE A 39 -19.89 15.37 -6.62
C PHE A 39 -20.29 15.20 -5.16
N GLU A 40 -21.57 15.34 -4.89
CA GLU A 40 -22.15 15.04 -3.59
C GLU A 40 -22.25 13.53 -3.43
N VAL A 41 -21.49 12.99 -2.48
CA VAL A 41 -21.45 11.55 -2.21
C VAL A 41 -22.03 11.32 -0.82
N GLU A 42 -23.01 10.44 -0.74
CA GLU A 42 -23.54 9.97 0.54
C GLU A 42 -22.52 9.03 1.20
N VAL A 43 -21.92 9.49 2.29
CA VAL A 43 -21.00 8.71 3.11
C VAL A 43 -21.76 8.19 4.32
N LYS A 44 -21.90 6.86 4.42
CA LYS A 44 -22.49 6.22 5.60
C LYS A 44 -21.50 6.29 6.77
N LEU A 45 -21.92 6.93 7.85
CA LEU A 45 -21.14 7.00 9.09
C LEU A 45 -21.22 5.67 9.85
N ARG A 46 -20.38 5.54 10.89
CA ARG A 46 -20.34 4.34 11.74
C ARG A 46 -21.63 4.19 12.56
N GLU A 47 -22.29 5.29 12.89
CA GLU A 47 -23.54 5.29 13.64
C GLU A 47 -24.70 4.83 12.74
N TYR A 48 -25.46 3.84 13.24
CA TYR A 48 -26.52 3.20 12.47
C TYR A 48 -27.55 4.22 11.99
N GLY A 49 -27.74 4.29 10.68
CA GLY A 49 -28.71 5.19 10.04
C GLY A 49 -28.21 6.62 9.80
N GLN A 50 -26.97 6.96 10.19
CA GLN A 50 -26.41 8.28 9.88
C GLN A 50 -25.66 8.26 8.55
N SER A 51 -26.08 9.12 7.62
CA SER A 51 -25.33 9.44 6.42
C SER A 51 -25.09 10.93 6.33
N VAL A 52 -23.89 11.28 5.83
CA VAL A 52 -23.51 12.67 5.58
C VAL A 52 -23.19 12.80 4.10
N ILE A 53 -23.77 13.83 3.48
CA ILE A 53 -23.42 14.20 2.12
C ILE A 53 -22.12 14.97 2.18
N GLN A 54 -21.09 14.47 1.50
CA GLN A 54 -19.80 15.12 1.44
C GLN A 54 -19.47 15.50 -0.02
N PRO A 55 -19.09 16.76 -0.30
CA PRO A 55 -18.59 17.14 -1.60
C PRO A 55 -17.22 16.50 -1.83
N CYS A 56 -17.13 15.63 -2.84
CA CYS A 56 -15.94 14.85 -3.15
C CYS A 56 -15.49 15.09 -4.60
N THR A 57 -14.20 15.35 -4.78
CA THR A 57 -13.54 15.27 -6.10
C THR A 57 -12.78 13.95 -6.19
N PHE A 58 -13.19 13.08 -7.12
CA PHE A 58 -12.55 11.78 -7.28
C PHE A 58 -11.20 11.90 -7.98
N VAL A 59 -10.16 11.37 -7.33
CA VAL A 59 -8.80 11.31 -7.90
C VAL A 59 -8.77 10.51 -9.21
N PHE A 60 -9.49 9.38 -9.24
CA PHE A 60 -9.61 8.51 -10.41
C PHE A 60 -11.04 8.58 -10.97
N SER A 61 -11.21 9.30 -12.08
CA SER A 61 -12.48 9.41 -12.79
C SER A 61 -12.37 8.75 -14.18
N PRO A 62 -13.31 7.90 -14.60
CA PRO A 62 -13.30 7.34 -15.94
C PRO A 62 -13.58 8.39 -17.03
N GLN A 63 -14.09 9.57 -16.66
CA GLN A 63 -14.38 10.67 -17.59
C GLN A 63 -13.12 11.25 -18.24
N CYS A 64 -11.94 11.08 -17.64
CA CYS A 64 -10.69 11.51 -18.26
C CYS A 64 -10.21 10.56 -19.38
N VAL A 65 -10.70 9.32 -19.41
CA VAL A 65 -10.28 8.30 -20.38
C VAL A 65 -11.37 8.02 -21.42
N LYS A 66 -12.65 8.03 -21.01
CA LYS A 66 -13.79 7.75 -21.88
C LYS A 66 -14.75 8.93 -21.87
N ARG A 67 -15.08 9.43 -23.07
CA ARG A 67 -16.14 10.43 -23.26
C ARG A 67 -17.42 9.73 -23.68
N GLY A 68 -18.51 9.98 -22.97
CA GLY A 68 -19.81 9.45 -23.33
C GLY A 68 -20.86 9.67 -22.23
N PRO A 69 -22.15 9.75 -22.60
CA PRO A 69 -23.23 10.15 -21.70
C PRO A 69 -23.49 9.14 -20.56
N ARG A 70 -23.01 7.90 -20.69
CA ARG A 70 -23.14 6.85 -19.66
C ARG A 70 -21.90 6.67 -18.79
N THR A 71 -20.92 7.58 -18.89
CA THR A 71 -19.68 7.48 -18.13
C THR A 71 -19.90 8.03 -16.73
N GLY A 72 -19.92 7.14 -15.73
CA GLY A 72 -19.99 7.53 -14.32
C GLY A 72 -18.83 8.43 -13.89
N TYR A 73 -18.95 9.06 -12.74
CA TYR A 73 -17.92 9.96 -12.20
C TYR A 73 -16.83 9.25 -11.37
N HIS A 74 -17.02 7.96 -11.08
CA HIS A 74 -16.05 7.10 -10.41
C HIS A 74 -16.06 5.69 -11.04
N TYR A 75 -14.99 4.93 -10.82
CA TYR A 75 -14.92 3.54 -11.28
C TYR A 75 -15.77 2.62 -10.39
N ALA A 76 -16.67 1.83 -11.00
CA ALA A 76 -17.37 0.76 -10.29
C ALA A 76 -16.40 -0.34 -9.85
N VAL A 77 -16.75 -1.10 -8.80
CA VAL A 77 -15.89 -2.15 -8.19
C VAL A 77 -15.33 -3.14 -9.23
N ASN A 78 -16.16 -3.56 -10.20
CA ASN A 78 -15.77 -4.53 -11.22
C ASN A 78 -15.00 -3.91 -12.41
N SER A 79 -14.80 -2.59 -12.43
CA SER A 79 -14.15 -1.90 -13.55
C SER A 79 -12.68 -2.28 -13.68
N ILE A 80 -11.97 -2.46 -12.54
CA ILE A 80 -10.56 -2.83 -12.53
C ILE A 80 -10.38 -4.18 -13.24
N ASN A 81 -11.17 -5.19 -12.88
CA ASN A 81 -11.09 -6.52 -13.48
C ASN A 81 -11.27 -6.50 -15.01
N LYS A 82 -12.19 -5.66 -15.51
CA LYS A 82 -12.44 -5.51 -16.96
C LYS A 82 -11.26 -4.86 -17.69
N ILE A 83 -10.60 -3.90 -17.06
CA ILE A 83 -9.50 -3.13 -17.67
C ILE A 83 -8.15 -3.88 -17.50
N TRP A 84 -8.05 -4.75 -16.49
CA TRP A 84 -6.81 -5.41 -16.10
C TRP A 84 -6.26 -6.37 -17.18
N ALA A 85 -7.07 -7.27 -17.72
CA ALA A 85 -6.61 -8.23 -18.72
C ALA A 85 -6.02 -7.55 -19.98
N PRO A 86 -6.67 -6.53 -20.57
CA PRO A 86 -6.08 -5.73 -21.65
C PRO A 86 -4.75 -5.06 -21.28
N ILE A 87 -4.65 -4.48 -20.07
CA ILE A 87 -3.41 -3.82 -19.60
C ILE A 87 -2.27 -4.83 -19.52
N ILE A 88 -2.50 -5.98 -18.89
CA ILE A 88 -1.47 -7.01 -18.72
C ILE A 88 -1.02 -7.58 -20.07
N LYS A 89 -1.96 -7.80 -20.99
CA LYS A 89 -1.64 -8.23 -22.36
C LYS A 89 -0.76 -7.19 -23.08
N ARG A 90 -1.09 -5.90 -22.96
CA ARG A 90 -0.29 -4.81 -23.53
C ARG A 90 1.09 -4.68 -22.89
N ALA A 91 1.21 -4.99 -21.60
CA ALA A 91 2.49 -5.00 -20.90
C ALA A 91 3.37 -6.21 -21.26
N GLY A 92 2.87 -7.20 -21.99
CA GLY A 92 3.62 -8.41 -22.36
C GLY A 92 3.86 -9.38 -21.20
N ILE A 93 3.12 -9.26 -20.10
CA ILE A 93 3.31 -10.07 -18.89
C ILE A 93 2.29 -11.21 -18.88
N ARG A 94 2.68 -12.37 -18.33
CA ARG A 94 1.73 -13.47 -18.08
C ARG A 94 0.57 -12.99 -17.21
N TYR A 95 -0.65 -13.35 -17.60
CA TYR A 95 -1.85 -12.99 -16.85
C TYR A 95 -1.78 -13.40 -15.37
N ARG A 96 -2.13 -12.44 -14.50
CA ARG A 96 -2.31 -12.58 -13.05
C ARG A 96 -3.52 -11.73 -12.66
N ASN A 97 -4.25 -12.11 -11.62
CA ASN A 97 -5.35 -11.30 -11.11
C ASN A 97 -4.80 -9.99 -10.48
N ALA A 98 -5.53 -8.88 -10.60
CA ALA A 98 -5.20 -7.59 -9.99
C ALA A 98 -4.95 -7.70 -8.48
N TYR A 99 -5.66 -8.58 -7.77
CA TYR A 99 -5.45 -8.82 -6.34
C TYR A 99 -4.02 -9.26 -5.99
N GLN A 100 -3.31 -9.91 -6.91
CA GLN A 100 -1.93 -10.35 -6.70
C GLN A 100 -0.95 -9.19 -6.55
N SER A 101 -1.25 -8.01 -7.11
CA SER A 101 -0.42 -6.81 -6.90
C SER A 101 -0.25 -6.45 -5.42
N ARG A 102 -1.30 -6.70 -4.61
CA ARG A 102 -1.27 -6.52 -3.16
C ARG A 102 -0.31 -7.48 -2.47
N HIS A 103 -0.20 -8.72 -2.98
CA HIS A 103 0.78 -9.70 -2.50
C HIS A 103 2.20 -9.32 -2.92
N THR A 104 2.38 -8.89 -4.17
CA THR A 104 3.68 -8.40 -4.65
C THR A 104 4.19 -7.24 -3.80
N TYR A 105 3.33 -6.28 -3.45
CA TYR A 105 3.67 -5.19 -2.53
C TYR A 105 4.19 -5.70 -1.18
N ALA A 106 3.52 -6.68 -0.58
CA ALA A 106 3.93 -7.25 0.69
C ALA A 106 5.29 -7.97 0.59
N CYS A 107 5.48 -8.83 -0.43
CA CYS A 107 6.76 -9.51 -0.68
C CYS A 107 7.92 -8.53 -0.85
N TRP A 108 7.72 -7.49 -1.67
CA TRP A 108 8.77 -6.52 -1.98
C TRP A 108 9.12 -5.68 -0.76
N SER A 109 8.11 -5.25 0.01
CA SER A 109 8.32 -4.50 1.25
C SER A 109 9.11 -5.34 2.28
N LEU A 110 8.77 -6.62 2.40
CA LEU A 110 9.51 -7.55 3.28
C LEU A 110 10.93 -7.81 2.80
N SER A 111 11.12 -7.97 1.50
CA SER A 111 12.46 -8.17 0.91
C SER A 111 13.35 -6.94 1.09
N ALA A 112 12.75 -5.74 1.16
CA ALA A 112 13.42 -4.50 1.50
C ALA A 112 13.65 -4.31 3.01
N GLY A 113 13.27 -5.29 3.84
CA GLY A 113 13.47 -5.24 5.30
C GLY A 113 12.41 -4.45 6.07
N ALA A 114 11.27 -4.11 5.46
CA ALA A 114 10.23 -3.37 6.17
C ALA A 114 9.56 -4.22 7.26
N ASN A 115 9.19 -3.56 8.37
CA ASN A 115 8.60 -4.22 9.53
C ASN A 115 7.28 -4.94 9.17
N PRO A 116 7.12 -6.25 9.47
CA PRO A 116 5.88 -6.99 9.16
C PRO A 116 4.61 -6.40 9.77
N ASN A 117 4.71 -5.85 10.99
CA ASN A 117 3.60 -5.17 11.65
C ASN A 117 3.21 -3.90 10.89
N PHE A 118 4.21 -3.13 10.42
CA PHE A 118 3.97 -1.96 9.58
C PHE A 118 3.22 -2.36 8.29
N ILE A 119 3.68 -3.40 7.59
CA ILE A 119 3.03 -3.88 6.36
C ILE A 119 1.59 -4.35 6.62
N ALA A 120 1.35 -5.05 7.74
CA ALA A 120 0.01 -5.49 8.14
C ALA A 120 -0.96 -4.30 8.32
N THR A 121 -0.52 -3.21 8.97
CA THR A 121 -1.33 -1.99 9.11
C THR A 121 -1.63 -1.33 7.77
N GLN A 122 -0.66 -1.28 6.84
CA GLN A 122 -0.83 -0.70 5.51
C GLN A 122 -1.84 -1.46 4.65
N MET A 123 -1.81 -2.79 4.73
CA MET A 123 -2.79 -3.65 4.08
C MET A 123 -4.15 -3.62 4.84
N GLY A 124 -4.13 -3.20 6.10
CA GLY A 124 -5.23 -3.23 7.06
C GLY A 124 -5.76 -4.63 7.26
N HIS A 125 -4.82 -5.53 7.57
CA HIS A 125 -5.08 -6.72 8.33
C HIS A 125 -5.18 -6.34 9.81
N THR A 126 -6.16 -6.90 10.53
CA THR A 126 -6.30 -6.72 11.99
C THR A 126 -5.14 -7.36 12.74
N ASP A 127 -4.46 -8.33 12.12
CA ASP A 127 -3.36 -9.07 12.72
C ASP A 127 -2.24 -9.36 11.70
N ALA A 128 -0.99 -9.22 12.15
CA ALA A 128 0.22 -9.54 11.39
C ALA A 128 0.46 -11.06 11.26
N GLN A 129 -0.30 -11.91 11.97
CA GLN A 129 -0.23 -13.37 11.83
C GLN A 129 -0.34 -13.84 10.37
N MET A 130 -1.16 -13.17 9.54
CA MET A 130 -1.23 -13.49 8.12
C MET A 130 0.09 -13.20 7.39
N VAL A 131 0.76 -12.09 7.71
CA VAL A 131 2.05 -11.71 7.14
C VAL A 131 3.14 -12.69 7.58
N TYR A 132 3.20 -13.04 8.87
CA TYR A 132 4.15 -14.03 9.38
C TYR A 132 3.89 -15.43 8.83
N LYS A 133 2.64 -15.86 8.69
CA LYS A 133 2.29 -17.18 8.13
C LYS A 133 2.63 -17.29 6.65
N VAL A 134 2.33 -16.25 5.87
CA VAL A 134 2.56 -16.28 4.41
C VAL A 134 4.02 -16.00 4.05
N TYR A 135 4.73 -15.20 4.84
CA TYR A 135 6.08 -14.74 4.50
C TYR A 135 7.18 -15.10 5.51
N GLY A 136 6.86 -15.74 6.63
CA GLY A 136 7.84 -16.09 7.66
C GLY A 136 8.98 -16.97 7.15
N LYS A 137 8.69 -17.88 6.21
CA LYS A 137 9.72 -18.71 5.55
C LYS A 137 10.74 -17.89 4.74
N TRP A 138 10.29 -16.81 4.10
CA TRP A 138 11.16 -15.90 3.36
C TRP A 138 12.02 -15.03 4.29
N MET A 139 11.52 -14.72 5.49
CA MET A 139 12.31 -13.98 6.49
C MET A 139 13.50 -14.80 7.01
N SER A 140 13.35 -16.12 7.19
CA SER A 140 14.46 -16.98 7.63
C SER A 140 15.59 -17.06 6.60
N GLU A 141 15.27 -17.03 5.31
CA GLU A 141 16.25 -17.09 4.21
C GLU A 141 17.07 -15.79 4.08
N LYS A 142 16.54 -14.66 4.59
CA LYS A 142 17.18 -13.32 4.56
C LYS A 142 18.08 -13.03 5.76
N SER A 143 18.26 -13.98 6.67
CA SER A 143 19.03 -13.80 7.92
C SER A 143 20.47 -13.32 7.68
N ALA A 144 21.16 -13.81 6.65
CA ALA A 144 22.51 -13.38 6.31
C ALA A 144 22.60 -11.89 5.90
N GLU A 145 21.62 -11.39 5.14
CA GLU A 145 21.53 -9.97 4.78
C GLU A 145 21.25 -9.10 6.01
N GLN A 146 20.42 -9.59 6.94
CA GLN A 146 20.15 -8.89 8.20
C GLN A 146 21.38 -8.77 9.09
N VAL A 147 22.23 -9.80 9.15
CA VAL A 147 23.52 -9.73 9.87
C VAL A 147 24.40 -8.63 9.28
N SER A 148 24.47 -8.52 7.94
CA SER A 148 25.23 -7.44 7.29
C SER A 148 24.66 -6.05 7.60
N LEU A 149 23.34 -5.90 7.58
CA LEU A 149 22.67 -4.64 7.92
C LEU A 149 22.92 -4.24 9.39
N LEU A 150 22.84 -5.22 10.30
CA LEU A 150 23.12 -5.02 11.72
C LEU A 150 24.58 -4.64 11.95
N ASN A 151 25.53 -5.29 11.27
CA ASN A 151 26.94 -4.92 11.36
C ASN A 151 27.18 -3.48 10.88
N GLN A 152 26.53 -3.06 9.79
CA GLN A 152 26.64 -1.68 9.30
C GLN A 152 25.99 -0.66 10.24
N ALA A 153 24.82 -0.97 10.79
CA ALA A 153 24.10 -0.07 11.69
C ALA A 153 24.79 0.01 13.06
N LEU A 154 25.13 -1.13 13.66
CA LEU A 154 25.71 -1.20 15.01
C LEU A 154 27.16 -0.72 15.03
N SER A 155 27.96 -0.92 13.97
CA SER A 155 29.32 -0.34 13.92
C SER A 155 29.33 1.20 13.97
N ARG A 156 28.23 1.86 13.62
CA ARG A 156 28.06 3.31 13.75
C ARG A 156 27.83 3.76 15.20
N TYR A 157 27.29 2.89 16.06
CA TYR A 157 26.87 3.23 17.42
C TYR A 157 27.72 2.55 18.50
N ALA A 158 28.18 1.33 18.25
CA ALA A 158 29.04 0.57 19.14
C ALA A 158 30.49 0.76 18.66
N PRO A 159 31.35 1.44 19.44
CA PRO A 159 32.78 1.48 19.12
C PRO A 159 33.31 0.04 19.09
N SER A 160 34.17 -0.28 18.13
CA SER A 160 34.90 -1.54 18.19
C SER A 160 35.80 -1.46 19.42
N LEU A 161 35.38 -2.11 20.50
CA LEU A 161 36.25 -2.43 21.61
C LEU A 161 36.93 -3.74 21.21
N PRO A 162 38.13 -3.71 20.59
CA PRO A 162 38.93 -4.91 20.58
C PRO A 162 39.07 -5.29 22.05
N GLN A 163 38.72 -6.53 22.39
CA GLN A 163 39.22 -7.12 23.61
C GLN A 163 40.73 -7.19 23.42
N SER A 164 41.45 -6.11 23.73
CA SER A 164 42.88 -6.17 23.95
C SER A 164 43.02 -7.21 25.03
N MET A 165 43.52 -8.39 24.67
CA MET A 165 44.06 -9.33 25.62
C MET A 165 45.08 -8.53 26.43
N ILE A 166 44.68 -8.12 27.63
CA ILE A 166 45.61 -7.70 28.66
C ILE A 166 46.34 -9.00 28.98
N ALA A 167 47.38 -9.29 28.20
CA ALA A 167 48.41 -10.23 28.60
C ALA A 167 49.01 -9.62 29.87
N ALA A 168 48.59 -10.16 31.00
CA ALA A 168 49.20 -9.88 32.28
C ALA A 168 50.70 -10.15 32.17
N GLN A 169 51.50 -9.11 32.41
CA GLN A 169 52.93 -9.23 32.69
C GLN A 169 53.13 -9.35 34.19
#